data_AF-A0A941WTI6-F1
#
_entry.id   AF-A0A941WTI6-F1
#
_cell.length_a   1.000
_cell.length_b   1.000
_cell.length_c   1.000
_cell.angle_alpha   90.00
_cell.angle_beta   90.00
_cell.angle_gamma   90.00
#
_symmetry.space_group_name_H-M   'P 1'
#
loop_
_entity.id
_entity.type
_entity.pdbx_description
1 polymer ?
#
loop_
_entity_poly.entity_id
_entity_poly.type
_entity_poly.pdbx_seq_one_letter_code
_entity_poly.pdbx_strand_id
1 'polypeptide(L)' 'NAAILVGEKAGQYYPICGNVIKGTLPNSKIIYQVPSTEGFHEPETLFEDGYICPDISYPLKEEMEVEDYKKVLSISSAS' A
#
# COMPACT_ATOMS: atom_id res chain seq x y z
N ASN A 1 14.42 -5.78 -9.37
CA ASN A 1 13.80 -5.09 -8.21
C ASN A 1 14.65 -3.89 -7.83
N ALA A 2 14.06 -2.70 -7.81
CA ALA A 2 14.77 -1.45 -7.48
C ALA A 2 14.89 -1.22 -5.96
N ALA A 3 14.04 -1.87 -5.15
CA ALA A 3 14.05 -1.82 -3.68
C ALA A 3 13.35 -3.06 -3.10
N ILE A 4 13.45 -3.24 -1.77
CA ILE A 4 12.70 -4.20 -0.96
C ILE A 4 11.71 -3.40 -0.11
N LEU A 5 10.43 -3.80 -0.13
CA LEU A 5 9.37 -3.24 0.68
C LEU A 5 9.31 -3.96 2.03
N VAL A 6 9.33 -3.19 3.12
CA VAL A 6 9.26 -3.70 4.49
C VAL A 6 8.14 -2.96 5.22
N GLY A 7 7.23 -3.70 5.85
CA GLY A 7 6.14 -3.08 6.59
C GLY A 7 4.90 -3.95 6.66
N GLU A 8 3.74 -3.32 6.69
CA GLU A 8 2.43 -3.97 6.67
C GLU A 8 1.77 -3.83 5.28
N LYS A 9 0.70 -4.60 5.04
CA LYS A 9 -0.15 -4.43 3.83
C LYS A 9 -0.69 -3.00 3.81
N ALA A 10 -0.46 -2.28 2.72
CA ALA A 10 -0.67 -0.84 2.69
C ALA A 10 -1.12 -0.32 1.31
N GLY A 11 -1.30 1.00 1.23
CA GLY A 11 -1.69 1.70 0.03
C GLY A 11 -3.21 1.84 -0.15
N GLN A 12 -3.59 2.56 -1.20
CA GLN A 12 -4.97 2.65 -1.65
C GLN A 12 -5.32 1.40 -2.47
N TYR A 13 -6.57 0.94 -2.38
CA TYR A 13 -7.06 -0.19 -3.16
C TYR A 13 -6.92 0.04 -4.67
N TYR A 14 -6.13 -0.80 -5.33
CA TYR A 14 -5.90 -0.93 -6.77
C TYR A 14 -6.98 -1.84 -7.41
N PRO A 15 -7.43 -1.60 -8.67
CA PRO A 15 -6.88 -0.69 -9.69
C PRO A 15 -7.30 0.78 -9.56
N ILE A 16 -8.12 1.09 -8.56
CA ILE A 16 -8.65 2.42 -8.26
C ILE A 16 -7.59 3.23 -7.48
N CYS A 17 -6.50 3.57 -8.16
CA CYS A 17 -5.38 4.30 -7.58
C CYS A 17 -5.28 5.73 -8.15
N GLY A 18 -4.83 6.66 -7.32
CA GLY A 18 -4.52 8.03 -7.75
C GLY A 18 -5.66 9.03 -7.53
N ASN A 19 -5.91 9.85 -8.54
CA ASN A 19 -6.79 11.01 -8.41
C ASN A 19 -8.25 10.58 -8.25
N VAL A 20 -8.98 11.32 -7.43
CA VAL A 20 -10.37 11.02 -7.10
C VAL A 20 -11.24 12.25 -7.34
N ILE A 21 -12.36 12.06 -8.01
CA ILE A 21 -13.40 13.07 -8.11
C ILE A 21 -14.32 12.89 -6.91
N LYS A 22 -14.43 13.94 -6.11
CA LYS A 22 -15.35 14.01 -4.98
C LYS A 22 -16.53 14.88 -5.32
N GLY A 23 -17.71 14.47 -4.90
CA GLY A 23 -18.92 15.25 -5.08
C GLY A 23 -19.96 14.96 -4.01
N THR A 24 -20.98 15.81 -3.96
CA THR A 24 -22.15 15.62 -3.10
C THR A 24 -23.37 15.48 -4.00
N LEU A 25 -24.17 14.44 -3.77
CA LEU A 25 -25.40 14.25 -4.53
C LEU A 25 -26.37 15.41 -4.24
N PRO A 26 -27.02 16.00 -5.27
CA PRO A 26 -27.93 17.13 -5.10
C PRO A 26 -29.02 16.84 -4.07
N ASN A 27 -29.32 17.85 -3.24
CA ASN A 27 -30.36 17.77 -2.20
C ASN A 27 -30.16 16.64 -1.17
N SER A 28 -28.93 16.11 -1.05
CA SER A 28 -28.57 15.11 -0.06
C SER A 28 -27.28 15.50 0.65
N LYS A 29 -26.99 14.81 1.77
CA LYS A 29 -25.69 14.89 2.45
C LYS A 29 -24.76 13.72 2.05
N ILE A 30 -25.12 12.98 1.00
CA ILE A 30 -24.35 11.82 0.55
C ILE A 30 -23.16 12.34 -0.25
N ILE A 31 -21.97 12.03 0.26
CA ILE A 31 -20.69 12.31 -0.39
C ILE A 31 -20.29 11.05 -1.15
N TYR A 32 -19.88 11.20 -2.39
CA TYR A 32 -19.32 10.13 -3.19
C TYR A 32 -17.89 10.45 -3.61
N GLN A 33 -17.14 9.40 -3.89
CA GLN A 33 -15.77 9.46 -4.40
C GLN A 33 -15.63 8.44 -5.51
N VAL A 34 -15.19 8.89 -6.69
CA VAL A 34 -14.95 8.04 -7.85
C VAL A 34 -13.48 8.20 -8.29
N PRO A 35 -12.75 7.12 -8.58
CA PRO A 35 -11.45 7.23 -9.24
C PRO A 35 -11.60 7.95 -10.58
N SER A 36 -10.70 8.88 -10.89
CA SER A 36 -10.60 9.44 -12.24
C SER A 36 -9.51 8.78 -13.09
N THR A 37 -8.71 7.90 -12.49
CA THR A 37 -7.59 7.22 -13.12
C THR A 37 -7.59 5.74 -12.79
N GLU A 38 -7.28 4.92 -13.78
CA GLU A 38 -6.93 3.51 -13.62
C GLU A 38 -5.41 3.42 -13.78
N GLY A 39 -4.74 2.87 -12.77
CA GLY A 39 -3.31 2.57 -12.85
C GLY A 39 -3.11 1.15 -13.34
N PHE A 40 -1.99 0.89 -14.01
CA PHE A 40 -1.53 -0.44 -14.39
C PHE A 40 -0.10 -0.63 -13.90
N HIS A 41 0.16 -1.71 -13.17
CA HIS A 41 1.49 -2.02 -12.63
C HIS A 41 1.94 -3.41 -13.07
N GLU A 42 3.15 -3.48 -13.63
CA GLU A 42 3.83 -4.75 -13.92
C GLU A 42 5.13 -4.85 -13.10
N PRO A 43 5.37 -5.97 -12.39
CA PRO A 43 4.50 -7.14 -12.26
C PRO A 43 3.34 -6.93 -11.27
N GLU A 44 2.18 -7.55 -11.53
CA GLU A 44 1.00 -7.52 -10.63
C GLU A 44 1.25 -8.16 -9.26
N THR A 45 2.33 -8.95 -9.12
CA THR A 45 2.69 -9.68 -7.90
C THR A 45 2.96 -8.80 -6.69
N LEU A 46 3.10 -7.49 -6.89
CA LEU A 46 3.21 -6.49 -5.81
C LEU A 46 1.89 -6.29 -5.04
N PHE A 47 0.76 -6.73 -5.60
CA PHE A 47 -0.56 -6.50 -5.04
C PHE A 47 -1.28 -7.80 -4.66
N GLU A 48 -1.92 -7.81 -3.49
CA GLU A 48 -2.82 -8.87 -3.03
C GLU A 48 -4.14 -8.24 -2.58
N ASP A 49 -5.26 -8.71 -3.13
CA ASP A 49 -6.59 -8.10 -2.97
C ASP A 49 -6.59 -6.59 -3.23
N GLY A 50 -5.81 -6.13 -4.21
CA GLY A 50 -5.70 -4.72 -4.57
C GLY A 50 -4.89 -3.85 -3.62
N TYR A 51 -4.19 -4.40 -2.62
CA TYR A 51 -3.30 -3.60 -1.77
C TYR A 51 -1.85 -4.02 -1.96
N ILE A 52 -0.94 -3.09 -1.72
CA ILE A 52 0.50 -3.34 -1.81
C ILE A 52 0.89 -4.27 -0.67
N CYS A 53 1.49 -5.40 -1.02
CA CYS A 53 2.07 -6.32 -0.05
C CYS A 53 3.58 -6.09 0.03
N PRO A 54 4.13 -5.98 1.25
CA PRO A 54 5.57 -5.85 1.44
C PRO A 54 6.27 -7.17 1.11
N ASP A 55 7.52 -7.08 0.65
CA ASP A 55 8.39 -8.24 0.49
C ASP A 55 8.71 -8.88 1.86
N ILE A 56 8.83 -8.04 2.90
CA ILE A 56 9.06 -8.47 4.29
C ILE A 56 7.98 -7.87 5.19
N SER A 57 7.12 -8.73 5.73
CA SER A 57 6.11 -8.31 6.69
C SER A 57 6.74 -7.94 8.05
N TYR A 58 6.52 -6.71 8.49
CA TYR A 58 7.05 -6.17 9.74
C TYR A 58 6.11 -5.08 10.30
N PRO A 59 5.74 -5.13 11.60
CA PRO A 59 4.84 -4.13 12.20
C PRO A 59 5.45 -2.72 12.19
N LEU A 60 4.70 -1.74 11.69
CA LEU A 60 5.15 -0.36 11.65
C LEU A 60 5.17 0.25 13.05
N LYS A 61 6.20 1.05 13.32
CA LYS A 61 6.35 1.85 14.53
C LYS A 61 6.56 3.31 14.14
N GLU A 62 6.22 4.21 15.04
CA GLU A 62 6.43 5.65 14.85
C GLU A 62 7.92 5.98 14.67
N GLU A 63 8.78 5.30 15.42
CA GLU A 63 10.24 5.38 15.30
C GLU A 63 10.84 3.97 15.24
N MET A 64 11.82 3.79 14.37
CA MET A 64 12.49 2.52 14.13
C MET A 64 13.88 2.54 14.77
N GLU A 65 14.13 1.58 15.65
CA GLU A 65 15.41 1.45 16.35
C GLU A 65 16.35 0.50 15.64
N VAL A 66 17.65 0.55 15.98
CA VAL A 66 18.69 -0.32 15.39
C VAL A 66 18.31 -1.81 15.45
N GLU A 67 17.71 -2.24 16.55
CA GLU A 67 17.25 -3.62 16.76
C GLU A 67 16.15 -4.04 15.78
N ASP A 68 15.34 -3.09 15.30
CA ASP A 68 14.29 -3.35 14.34
C ASP A 68 14.88 -3.63 12.95
N TYR A 69 15.89 -2.87 12.55
CA TYR A 69 16.64 -3.15 11.31
C TYR A 69 17.35 -4.50 11.38
N LYS A 70 17.96 -4.85 12.52
CA LYS A 70 18.58 -6.17 12.72
C LYS A 70 17.56 -7.30 12.54
N LYS A 71 16.35 -7.14 13.08
CA LYS A 71 15.25 -8.11 12.91
C LYS A 71 14.84 -8.24 11.44
N VAL A 72 14.61 -7.13 10.75
CA VAL A 72 14.26 -7.13 9.32
C VAL A 72 15.31 -7.87 8.49
N LEU A 73 16.59 -7.59 8.71
CA LEU A 73 17.70 -8.26 8.02
C LEU A 73 17.76 -9.76 8.32
N SER A 74 17.42 -10.17 9.55
CA SER A 74 17.38 -11.59 9.92
C SER A 74 16.23 -12.35 9.23
N ILE A 75 15.09 -11.70 9.01
CA ILE A 75 13.96 -12.30 8.28
C ILE A 75 14.32 -12.42 6.79
N SER A 76 14.93 -11.37 6.23
CA SER A 76 15.37 -11.34 4.83
C SER A 76 16.37 -12.44 4.49
N SER A 77 17.25 -12.82 5.42
CA SER A 77 18.29 -13.84 5.19
C SER A 77 17.79 -15.27 5.40
N ALA A 78 16.58 -15.45 5.93
CA ALA A 78 15.92 -16.74 6.09
C ALA A 78 14.94 -17.08 4.95
N SER A 79 14.72 -16.12 4.03
CA SER A 79 13.85 -16.25 2.84
C SER A 79 14.70 -16.49 1.59
#